data_AF-A0AA35W2A5-F1
#
_entry.id   AF-A0AA35W2A5-F1
#
_cell.length_a   1.000
_cell.length_b   1.000
_cell.length_c   1.000
_cell.angle_alpha   90.00
_cell.angle_beta   90.00
_cell.angle_gamma   90.00
#
_symmetry.space_group_name_H-M   'P 1'
#
loop_
_entity.id
_entity.type
_entity.pdbx_description
1 polymer ?
#
loop_
_entity_poly.entity_id
_entity_poly.type
_entity_poly.pdbx_seq_one_letter_code
_entity_poly.pdbx_strand_id
1 'polypeptide(L)'
;MRRELLTAELLEVPQRLTALEQGIAALLEHATATNRRLDLMEEDIREMKGDINGLGEAFRREVQAQSSYRGNYAQSAATGSNQDIARPFAELRGMKRIKTRQVSRARMESWLVNNVSLVEALDLRPRAWDTFLTPDDIAGVRDLQAENDAEPAFYIVVEASYTGEAEDIDKAIDHAKIVHAVTGLDAYPIVAAVRLDDKMEPEMRSRLYDDVQKFVAANDADAAFWFRLGSADLRPAEPR
;
A
#
# COMPACT_ATOMS: atom_id res chain seq x y z
N MET A 1 -25.59 -54.90 74.77
CA MET A 1 -25.98 -53.83 73.81
C MET A 1 -25.00 -52.66 73.71
N ARG A 2 -24.97 -51.65 74.60
CA ARG A 2 -24.13 -50.44 74.39
C ARG A 2 -22.62 -50.73 74.31
N ARG A 3 -22.13 -51.74 75.03
CA ARG A 3 -20.73 -52.20 75.00
C ARG A 3 -20.36 -52.97 73.72
N GLU A 4 -21.30 -53.71 73.12
CA GLU A 4 -21.08 -54.49 71.88
C GLU A 4 -21.10 -53.59 70.64
N LEU A 5 -21.96 -52.56 70.62
CA LEU A 5 -21.99 -51.52 69.60
C LEU A 5 -20.68 -50.74 69.52
N LEU A 6 -20.11 -50.36 70.67
CA LEU A 6 -18.80 -49.67 70.73
C LEU A 6 -17.67 -50.51 70.13
N THR A 7 -17.67 -51.83 70.33
CA THR A 7 -16.66 -52.74 69.75
C THR A 7 -16.78 -52.89 68.24
N ALA A 8 -17.99 -52.93 67.68
CA ALA A 8 -18.20 -53.05 66.23
C ALA A 8 -17.80 -51.76 65.50
N GLU A 9 -18.19 -50.59 66.03
CA GLU A 9 -17.79 -49.29 65.47
C GLU A 9 -16.27 -49.07 65.58
N LEU A 10 -15.64 -49.46 66.70
CA LEU A 10 -14.18 -49.36 66.86
C LEU A 10 -13.40 -50.32 65.94
N LEU A 11 -13.99 -51.42 65.49
CA LEU A 11 -13.40 -52.35 64.50
C LEU A 11 -13.53 -51.83 63.05
N GLU A 12 -14.56 -51.05 62.74
CA GLU A 12 -14.75 -50.45 61.41
C GLU A 12 -13.90 -49.19 61.18
N VAL A 13 -13.57 -48.45 62.25
CA VAL A 13 -12.77 -47.21 62.15
C VAL A 13 -11.41 -47.42 61.46
N PRO A 14 -10.60 -48.45 61.80
CA PRO A 14 -9.35 -48.73 61.09
C PRO A 14 -9.55 -49.03 59.61
N GLN A 15 -10.59 -49.77 59.24
CA GLN A 15 -10.88 -50.10 57.84
C GLN A 15 -11.28 -48.86 57.03
N ARG A 16 -12.08 -47.97 57.63
CA ARG A 16 -12.44 -46.67 57.03
C ARG A 16 -11.22 -45.75 56.91
N LEU A 17 -10.32 -45.75 57.89
CA LEU A 17 -9.06 -45.01 57.84
C LEU A 17 -8.15 -45.52 56.72
N THR A 18 -7.98 -46.84 56.59
CA THR A 18 -7.20 -47.43 55.49
C THR A 18 -7.82 -47.12 54.11
N ALA A 19 -9.15 -47.18 53.98
CA ALA A 19 -9.83 -46.80 52.75
C ALA A 19 -9.65 -45.31 52.41
N LEU A 20 -9.66 -44.44 53.43
CA LEU A 20 -9.40 -43.01 53.28
C LEU A 20 -7.95 -42.74 52.86
N GLU A 21 -6.98 -43.42 53.46
CA GLU A 21 -5.56 -43.33 53.10
C GLU A 21 -5.32 -43.77 51.64
N GLN A 22 -5.95 -44.87 51.22
CA GLN A 22 -5.90 -45.33 49.83
C GLN A 22 -6.55 -44.33 48.87
N GLY A 23 -7.68 -43.72 49.26
CA GLY A 23 -8.34 -42.67 48.48
C GLY A 23 -7.50 -41.40 48.35
N ILE A 24 -6.83 -40.98 49.43
CA ILE A 24 -5.90 -39.83 49.43
C ILE A 24 -4.70 -40.12 48.53
N ALA A 25 -4.12 -41.32 48.60
CA ALA A 25 -3.00 -41.72 47.74
C ALA A 25 -3.38 -41.69 46.25
N ALA A 26 -4.55 -42.24 45.89
CA ALA A 26 -5.05 -42.21 44.50
C ALA A 26 -5.33 -40.78 44.00
N LEU A 27 -5.87 -39.91 44.85
CA LEU A 27 -6.09 -38.49 44.53
C LEU A 27 -4.77 -37.75 44.31
N LEU A 28 -3.74 -38.03 45.13
CA LEU A 28 -2.41 -37.43 44.98
C LEU A 28 -1.74 -37.88 43.68
N GLU A 29 -1.87 -39.15 43.32
CA GLU A 29 -1.36 -39.67 42.05
C GLU A 29 -2.05 -39.01 40.85
N HIS A 30 -3.39 -38.92 40.88
CA HIS A 30 -4.17 -38.24 39.85
C HIS A 30 -3.83 -36.75 39.74
N ALA A 31 -3.67 -36.04 40.86
CA ALA A 31 -3.26 -34.63 40.88
C ALA A 31 -1.85 -34.44 40.29
N THR A 32 -0.92 -35.34 40.61
CA THR A 32 0.45 -35.32 40.07
C THR A 32 0.45 -35.55 38.56
N ALA A 33 -0.33 -36.51 38.07
CA ALA A 33 -0.48 -36.78 36.64
C ALA A 33 -1.13 -35.59 35.90
N THR A 34 -2.11 -34.95 36.52
CA THR A 34 -2.80 -33.77 35.96
C THR A 34 -1.84 -32.58 35.87
N ASN A 35 -1.06 -32.31 36.93
CA ASN A 35 -0.07 -31.23 36.92
C ASN A 35 0.99 -31.46 35.83
N ARG A 36 1.49 -32.69 35.69
CA ARG A 36 2.43 -33.02 34.61
C ARG A 36 1.84 -32.79 33.23
N ARG A 37 0.55 -33.05 33.05
CA ARG A 37 -0.15 -32.79 31.77
C ARG A 37 -0.32 -31.30 31.52
N LEU A 38 -0.58 -30.51 32.55
CA LEU A 38 -0.63 -29.05 32.45
C LEU A 38 0.74 -28.47 32.06
N ASP A 39 1.82 -28.95 32.67
CA ASP A 39 3.18 -28.51 32.33
C ASP A 39 3.51 -28.75 30.85
N LEU A 40 3.15 -29.94 30.32
CA LEU A 40 3.32 -30.27 28.90
C LEU A 40 2.47 -29.36 28.00
N MET A 41 1.22 -29.10 28.38
CA MET A 41 0.35 -28.19 27.62
C MET A 41 0.87 -26.74 27.64
N GLU A 42 1.46 -26.29 28.74
CA GLU A 42 2.09 -24.96 28.81
C GLU A 42 3.32 -24.86 27.89
N GLU A 43 4.10 -25.94 27.78
CA GLU A 43 5.21 -26.03 26.85
C GLU A 43 4.73 -26.00 25.40
N ASP A 44 3.74 -26.82 25.04
CA ASP A 44 3.13 -26.84 23.70
C ASP A 44 2.55 -25.46 23.32
N ILE A 45 1.87 -24.78 24.26
CA ILE A 45 1.34 -23.42 24.03
C ILE A 45 2.47 -22.42 23.80
N ARG A 46 3.60 -22.57 24.50
CA ARG A 46 4.77 -21.69 24.32
C ARG A 46 5.38 -21.90 22.93
N GLU A 47 5.51 -23.15 22.49
CA GLU A 47 6.00 -23.49 21.15
C GLU A 47 5.06 -22.95 20.06
N MET A 48 3.75 -23.23 20.14
CA MET A 48 2.76 -22.71 19.19
C MET A 48 2.76 -21.18 19.10
N LYS A 49 2.94 -20.47 20.21
CA LYS A 49 3.08 -19.00 20.20
C LYS A 49 4.35 -18.57 19.45
N GLY A 50 5.45 -19.32 19.60
CA GLY A 50 6.66 -19.11 18.83
C GLY A 50 6.42 -19.25 17.32
N ASP A 51 5.76 -20.32 16.91
CA ASP A 51 5.45 -20.61 15.51
C ASP A 51 4.53 -19.55 14.89
N ILE A 52 3.47 -19.15 15.60
CA ILE A 52 2.54 -18.11 15.14
C ILE A 52 3.27 -16.78 14.93
N ASN A 53 4.16 -16.40 15.85
CA ASN A 53 4.94 -15.19 15.70
C ASN A 53 5.89 -15.28 14.49
N GLY A 54 6.55 -16.42 14.32
CA GLY A 54 7.42 -16.68 13.17
C GLY A 54 6.67 -16.60 11.83
N LEU A 55 5.48 -17.20 11.75
CA LEU A 55 4.60 -17.11 10.57
C LEU A 55 4.14 -15.68 10.30
N GLY A 56 3.77 -14.93 11.34
CA GLY A 56 3.36 -13.53 11.21
C GLY A 56 4.48 -12.62 10.68
N GLU A 57 5.73 -12.87 11.08
CA GLU A 57 6.90 -12.16 10.54
C GLU A 57 7.24 -12.57 9.10
N ALA A 58 7.12 -13.86 8.76
CA ALA A 58 7.30 -14.33 7.40
C ALA A 58 6.26 -13.72 6.45
N PHE A 59 4.98 -13.73 6.86
CA PHE A 59 3.89 -13.14 6.09
C PHE A 59 4.08 -11.64 5.86
N ARG A 60 4.44 -10.87 6.89
CA ARG A 60 4.72 -9.43 6.74
C ARG A 60 5.87 -9.15 5.78
N ARG A 61 6.95 -9.94 5.83
CA ARG A 61 8.08 -9.83 4.90
C ARG A 61 7.65 -10.10 3.46
N GLU A 62 6.86 -11.14 3.24
CA GLU A 62 6.35 -11.51 1.92
C GLU A 62 5.45 -10.40 1.34
N VAL A 63 4.52 -9.88 2.15
CA VAL A 63 3.64 -8.76 1.74
C VAL A 63 4.45 -7.52 1.38
N GLN A 64 5.47 -7.18 2.18
CA GLN A 64 6.34 -6.03 1.90
C GLN A 64 7.19 -6.24 0.64
N ALA A 65 7.69 -7.44 0.41
CA ALA A 65 8.44 -7.80 -0.80
C ALA A 65 7.56 -7.70 -2.05
N GLN A 66 6.33 -8.21 -1.99
CA GLN A 66 5.36 -8.09 -3.08
C GLN A 66 4.97 -6.63 -3.36
N SER A 67 4.75 -5.83 -2.32
CA SER A 67 4.45 -4.40 -2.48
C SER A 67 5.60 -3.65 -3.16
N SER A 68 6.83 -3.89 -2.71
CA SER A 68 8.04 -3.30 -3.31
C SER A 68 8.22 -3.72 -4.77
N TYR A 69 7.99 -5.02 -5.05
CA TYR A 69 8.08 -5.56 -6.40
C TYR A 69 7.06 -4.90 -7.34
N ARG A 70 5.80 -4.80 -6.93
CA ARG A 70 4.74 -4.15 -7.73
C ARG A 70 5.06 -2.68 -8.00
N GLY A 71 5.52 -1.93 -6.99
CA GLY A 71 5.90 -0.52 -7.13
C GLY A 71 7.03 -0.31 -8.15
N ASN A 72 8.09 -1.12 -8.08
CA ASN A 72 9.24 -1.01 -9.00
C ASN A 72 8.85 -1.25 -10.46
N TYR A 73 7.91 -2.16 -10.73
CA TYR A 73 7.42 -2.41 -12.09
C TYR A 73 6.58 -1.25 -12.62
N ALA A 74 5.69 -0.70 -11.80
CA ALA A 74 4.90 0.46 -12.17
C ALA A 74 5.80 1.68 -12.47
N GLN A 75 6.77 1.94 -11.60
CA GLN A 75 7.76 3.00 -11.83
C GLN A 75 8.58 2.75 -13.09
N SER A 76 9.06 1.53 -13.33
CA SER A 76 9.79 1.19 -14.56
C SER A 76 8.97 1.43 -15.83
N ALA A 77 7.65 1.18 -15.78
CA ALA A 77 6.74 1.46 -16.89
C ALA A 77 6.60 2.98 -17.16
N ALA A 78 6.54 3.78 -16.10
CA ALA A 78 6.50 5.25 -16.18
C ALA A 78 7.82 5.83 -16.71
N THR A 79 8.95 5.54 -16.04
CA THR A 79 10.26 6.14 -16.33
C THR A 79 10.75 5.86 -17.75
N GLY A 80 10.49 4.66 -18.28
CA GLY A 80 10.89 4.27 -19.62
C GLY A 80 10.07 4.91 -20.76
N SER A 81 9.02 5.68 -20.47
CA SER A 81 8.07 6.17 -21.48
C SER A 81 7.72 7.66 -21.39
N ASN A 82 8.32 8.45 -20.50
CA ASN A 82 8.04 9.89 -20.38
C ASN A 82 8.10 10.65 -21.72
N GLN A 83 9.05 10.33 -22.60
CA GLN A 83 9.15 10.95 -23.92
C GLN A 83 8.08 10.45 -24.90
N ASP A 84 7.62 9.22 -24.76
CA ASP A 84 6.52 8.69 -25.55
C ASP A 84 5.21 9.35 -25.09
N ILE A 85 5.00 9.47 -23.77
CA ILE A 85 3.88 10.20 -23.15
C ILE A 85 3.84 11.66 -23.61
N ALA A 86 4.96 12.36 -23.52
CA ALA A 86 5.05 13.77 -23.83
C ALA A 86 4.84 14.10 -25.33
N ARG A 87 5.07 13.13 -26.24
CA ARG A 87 5.13 13.40 -27.68
C ARG A 87 3.78 13.81 -28.27
N PRO A 88 2.65 13.15 -27.98
CA PRO A 88 1.36 13.60 -28.51
C PRO A 88 0.97 15.01 -28.03
N PHE A 89 1.21 15.33 -26.75
CA PHE A 89 0.96 16.68 -26.23
C PHE A 89 1.82 17.74 -26.92
N ALA A 90 3.09 17.41 -27.12
CA ALA A 90 4.02 18.27 -27.84
C ALA A 90 3.58 18.50 -29.29
N GLU A 91 3.13 17.46 -29.99
CA GLU A 91 2.60 17.56 -31.36
C GLU A 91 1.36 18.45 -31.42
N LEU A 92 0.43 18.30 -30.47
CA LEU A 92 -0.76 19.16 -30.35
C LEU A 92 -0.40 20.64 -30.12
N ARG A 93 0.69 20.88 -29.38
CA ARG A 93 1.24 22.22 -29.13
C ARG A 93 2.17 22.73 -30.25
N GLY A 94 2.30 21.99 -31.36
CA GLY A 94 3.13 22.36 -32.51
C GLY A 94 4.64 22.21 -32.30
N MET A 95 5.07 21.58 -31.20
CA MET A 95 6.46 21.36 -30.85
C MET A 95 7.01 20.18 -31.66
N LYS A 96 8.10 20.41 -32.41
CA LYS A 96 8.67 19.39 -33.31
C LYS A 96 9.78 18.57 -32.69
N ARG A 97 10.44 19.11 -31.66
CA ARG A 97 11.59 18.47 -31.01
C ARG A 97 11.52 18.73 -29.51
N ILE A 98 11.21 17.68 -28.75
CA ILE A 98 11.10 17.78 -27.30
C ILE A 98 12.20 17.04 -26.56
N LYS A 99 12.44 17.48 -25.34
CA LYS A 99 13.22 16.76 -24.35
C LYS A 99 12.50 16.75 -23.01
N THR A 100 12.39 15.57 -22.41
CA THR A 100 11.85 15.40 -21.06
C THR A 100 12.99 15.39 -20.05
N ARG A 101 12.80 16.03 -18.89
CA ARG A 101 13.73 15.98 -17.76
C ARG A 101 12.95 15.80 -16.46
N GLN A 102 13.32 14.80 -15.67
CA GLN A 102 12.74 14.59 -14.35
C GLN A 102 13.02 15.76 -13.42
N VAL A 103 12.02 16.09 -12.61
CA VAL A 103 12.12 17.12 -11.57
C VAL A 103 12.74 16.48 -10.33
N SER A 104 13.87 17.04 -9.86
CA SER A 104 14.51 16.49 -8.66
C SER A 104 13.68 16.74 -7.41
N ARG A 105 13.84 15.88 -6.40
CA ARG A 105 13.14 15.99 -5.12
C ARG A 105 13.38 17.32 -4.43
N ALA A 106 14.64 17.78 -4.42
CA ALA A 106 15.01 19.07 -3.87
C ALA A 106 14.28 20.24 -4.56
N ARG A 107 14.01 20.14 -5.88
CA ARG A 107 13.25 21.16 -6.60
C ARG A 107 11.78 21.14 -6.21
N MET A 108 11.18 19.95 -6.06
CA MET A 108 9.80 19.81 -5.59
C MET A 108 9.63 20.35 -4.16
N GLU A 109 10.53 19.96 -3.24
CA GLU A 109 10.53 20.46 -1.86
C GLU A 109 10.66 21.99 -1.83
N SER A 110 11.54 22.56 -2.65
CA SER A 110 11.66 24.01 -2.78
C SER A 110 10.37 24.67 -3.30
N TRP A 111 9.67 24.05 -4.27
CA TRP A 111 8.40 24.57 -4.75
C TRP A 111 7.35 24.59 -3.65
N LEU A 112 7.22 23.49 -2.90
CA LEU A 112 6.25 23.39 -1.81
C LEU A 112 6.55 24.41 -0.70
N VAL A 113 7.80 24.48 -0.24
CA VAL A 113 8.21 25.39 0.85
C VAL A 113 8.05 26.87 0.45
N ASN A 114 8.34 27.22 -0.80
CA ASN A 114 8.25 28.61 -1.24
C ASN A 114 6.82 29.05 -1.57
N ASN A 115 5.89 28.12 -1.72
CA ASN A 115 4.52 28.38 -2.17
C ASN A 115 3.46 27.77 -1.24
N VAL A 116 3.79 27.55 0.04
CA VAL A 116 2.89 26.89 1.02
C VAL A 116 1.49 27.50 1.00
N SER A 117 1.37 28.83 1.06
CA SER A 117 0.07 29.50 1.09
C SER A 117 -0.75 29.33 -0.20
N LEU A 118 -0.10 29.16 -1.36
CA LEU A 118 -0.80 28.85 -2.60
C LEU A 118 -1.33 27.41 -2.57
N VAL A 119 -0.50 26.48 -2.11
CA VAL A 119 -0.85 25.06 -2.00
C VAL A 119 -1.99 24.85 -0.99
N GLU A 120 -1.96 25.54 0.15
CA GLU A 120 -3.02 25.46 1.18
C GLU A 120 -4.37 26.03 0.71
N ALA A 121 -4.36 26.93 -0.27
CA ALA A 121 -5.58 27.50 -0.85
C ALA A 121 -6.24 26.60 -1.91
N LEU A 122 -5.55 25.55 -2.37
CA LEU A 122 -6.08 24.61 -3.36
C LEU A 122 -7.06 23.63 -2.70
N ASP A 123 -8.11 23.27 -3.45
CA ASP A 123 -9.00 22.18 -3.08
C ASP A 123 -8.32 20.84 -3.40
N LEU A 124 -7.63 20.30 -2.40
CA LEU A 124 -6.81 19.08 -2.44
C LEU A 124 -7.31 18.07 -1.40
N ARG A 125 -7.00 16.79 -1.62
CA ARG A 125 -7.22 15.79 -0.57
C ARG A 125 -6.33 16.04 0.65
N PRO A 126 -6.75 15.56 1.84
CA PRO A 126 -5.90 15.59 3.02
C PRO A 126 -4.54 14.96 2.72
N ARG A 127 -3.46 15.68 3.01
CA ARG A 127 -2.08 15.20 2.85
C ARG A 127 -1.64 14.95 1.40
N ALA A 128 -2.27 15.56 0.39
CA ALA A 128 -1.86 15.43 -1.02
C ALA A 128 -0.38 15.76 -1.30
N TRP A 129 0.19 16.72 -0.57
CA TRP A 129 1.62 17.05 -0.62
C TRP A 129 2.54 15.98 -0.02
N ASP A 130 2.08 15.15 0.92
CA ASP A 130 2.88 14.08 1.53
C ASP A 130 3.06 12.89 0.59
N THR A 131 2.26 12.81 -0.47
CA THR A 131 2.30 11.71 -1.44
C THR A 131 3.26 11.96 -2.61
N PHE A 132 4.01 13.08 -2.62
CA PHE A 132 5.18 13.27 -3.48
C PHE A 132 6.35 12.42 -2.98
N LEU A 133 6.25 11.12 -3.15
CA LEU A 133 7.20 10.16 -2.56
C LEU A 133 8.50 10.10 -3.37
N THR A 134 8.46 10.42 -4.68
CA THR A 134 9.63 10.32 -5.56
C THR A 134 9.71 11.41 -6.63
N PRO A 135 10.94 11.83 -7.02
CA PRO A 135 11.15 12.74 -8.14
C PRO A 135 10.76 12.17 -9.51
N ASP A 136 10.60 10.86 -9.61
CA ASP A 136 10.20 10.17 -10.84
C ASP A 136 8.78 10.54 -11.27
N ASP A 137 8.00 11.14 -10.37
CA ASP A 137 6.57 11.41 -10.53
C ASP A 137 6.28 12.72 -11.29
N ILE A 138 7.30 13.53 -11.63
CA ILE A 138 7.14 14.73 -12.46
C ILE A 138 8.27 14.85 -13.50
N ALA A 139 7.91 15.04 -14.76
CA ALA A 139 8.85 15.40 -15.82
C ALA A 139 8.49 16.73 -16.49
N GLY A 140 9.47 17.63 -16.60
CA GLY A 140 9.35 18.85 -17.38
C GLY A 140 9.69 18.58 -18.85
N VAL A 141 8.86 19.07 -19.76
CA VAL A 141 9.01 18.93 -21.21
C VAL A 141 9.45 20.26 -21.80
N ARG A 142 10.51 20.26 -22.62
CA ARG A 142 11.06 21.46 -23.27
C ARG A 142 10.99 21.36 -24.78
N ASP A 143 10.73 22.48 -25.45
CA ASP A 143 10.95 22.60 -26.90
C ASP A 143 12.42 22.93 -27.16
N LEU A 144 13.11 22.08 -27.91
CA LEU A 144 14.51 22.31 -28.30
C LEU A 144 14.66 23.37 -29.40
N GLN A 145 13.57 23.85 -29.98
CA GLN A 145 13.57 24.93 -30.97
C GLN A 145 13.30 26.31 -30.36
N ALA A 146 12.86 26.38 -29.09
CA ALA A 146 12.64 27.64 -28.42
C ALA A 146 13.98 28.32 -28.06
N GLU A 147 14.07 29.63 -28.27
CA GLU A 147 15.28 30.41 -27.93
C GLU A 147 15.56 30.46 -26.42
N ASN A 148 14.55 30.17 -25.59
CA ASN A 148 14.63 30.22 -24.13
C ASN A 148 14.56 28.81 -23.52
N ASP A 149 15.68 28.08 -23.56
CA ASP A 149 15.78 26.67 -23.14
C ASP A 149 15.85 26.48 -21.60
N ALA A 150 15.60 27.55 -20.83
CA ALA A 150 15.73 27.55 -19.37
C ALA A 150 14.51 26.91 -18.67
N GLU A 151 13.30 27.16 -19.17
CA GLU A 151 12.05 26.73 -18.55
C GLU A 151 11.34 25.64 -19.38
N PRO A 152 10.70 24.65 -18.72
CA PRO A 152 9.80 23.73 -19.41
C PRO A 152 8.64 24.46 -20.09
N ALA A 153 8.19 23.95 -21.23
CA ALA A 153 6.96 24.38 -21.87
C ALA A 153 5.73 23.85 -21.14
N PHE A 154 5.82 22.66 -20.55
CA PHE A 154 4.79 22.05 -19.70
C PHE A 154 5.38 20.95 -18.83
N TYR A 155 4.61 20.47 -17.86
CA TYR A 155 4.94 19.34 -17.00
C TYR A 155 4.00 18.16 -17.23
N ILE A 156 4.53 16.95 -17.15
CA ILE A 156 3.74 15.74 -16.95
C ILE A 156 3.95 15.27 -15.52
N VAL A 157 2.84 14.95 -14.85
CA VAL A 157 2.78 14.42 -13.48
C VAL A 157 2.32 12.99 -13.60
N VAL A 158 3.21 12.04 -13.33
CA VAL A 158 3.00 10.62 -13.62
C VAL A 158 2.86 9.85 -12.33
N GLU A 159 1.64 9.39 -12.02
CA GLU A 159 1.41 8.42 -10.96
C GLU A 159 1.64 7.01 -11.52
N ALA A 160 2.62 6.32 -10.95
CA ALA A 160 2.94 4.94 -11.31
C ALA A 160 2.06 3.98 -10.51
N SER A 161 1.09 3.33 -11.18
CA SER A 161 0.19 2.38 -10.53
C SER A 161 0.31 0.97 -11.10
N TYR A 162 0.08 -0.02 -10.24
CA TYR A 162 -0.01 -1.40 -10.68
C TYR A 162 -1.41 -1.73 -11.22
N THR A 163 -2.45 -1.19 -10.58
CA THR A 163 -3.88 -1.50 -10.82
C THR A 163 -4.67 -0.32 -11.42
N GLY A 164 -4.15 0.89 -11.31
CA GLY A 164 -4.79 2.13 -11.76
C GLY A 164 -6.07 2.42 -10.98
N GLU A 165 -5.99 2.53 -9.65
CA GLU A 165 -7.17 2.75 -8.80
C GLU A 165 -7.61 4.22 -8.78
N ALA A 166 -8.85 4.48 -8.33
CA ALA A 166 -9.40 5.84 -8.23
C ALA A 166 -8.50 6.76 -7.37
N GLU A 167 -7.90 6.22 -6.32
CA GLU A 167 -7.00 6.99 -5.45
C GLU A 167 -5.73 7.45 -6.19
N ASP A 168 -5.23 6.66 -7.13
CA ASP A 168 -4.03 6.96 -7.93
C ASP A 168 -4.33 8.10 -8.93
N ILE A 169 -5.53 8.10 -9.50
CA ILE A 169 -6.02 9.18 -10.36
C ILE A 169 -6.12 10.48 -9.56
N ASP A 170 -6.77 10.43 -8.39
CA ASP A 170 -6.90 11.59 -7.52
C ASP A 170 -5.52 12.12 -7.08
N LYS A 171 -4.50 11.25 -6.92
CA LYS A 171 -3.09 11.63 -6.67
C LYS A 171 -2.50 12.39 -7.83
N ALA A 172 -2.56 11.84 -9.03
CA ALA A 172 -2.05 12.51 -10.22
C ALA A 172 -2.68 13.90 -10.40
N ILE A 173 -3.99 14.03 -10.20
CA ILE A 173 -4.73 15.29 -10.31
C ILE A 173 -4.28 16.31 -9.27
N ASP A 174 -4.24 15.93 -7.99
CA ASP A 174 -3.80 16.83 -6.92
C ASP A 174 -2.36 17.33 -7.16
N HIS A 175 -1.48 16.42 -7.59
CA HIS A 175 -0.10 16.76 -7.92
C HIS A 175 -0.01 17.71 -9.11
N ALA A 176 -0.83 17.52 -10.15
CA ALA A 176 -0.90 18.44 -11.29
C ALA A 176 -1.39 19.84 -10.88
N LYS A 177 -2.44 19.94 -10.04
CA LYS A 177 -2.91 21.22 -9.49
C LYS A 177 -1.79 21.95 -8.74
N ILE A 178 -1.05 21.22 -7.91
CA ILE A 178 0.09 21.77 -7.15
C ILE A 178 1.16 22.29 -8.12
N VAL A 179 1.60 21.47 -9.08
CA VAL A 179 2.64 21.87 -10.05
C VAL A 179 2.21 23.08 -10.85
N HIS A 180 0.97 23.12 -11.32
CA HIS A 180 0.43 24.28 -12.02
C HIS A 180 0.45 25.53 -11.14
N ALA A 181 -0.07 25.44 -9.91
CA ALA A 181 -0.12 26.59 -9.00
C ALA A 181 1.26 27.16 -8.65
N VAL A 182 2.27 26.30 -8.46
CA VAL A 182 3.62 26.73 -8.04
C VAL A 182 4.52 27.17 -9.20
N THR A 183 4.23 26.74 -10.43
CA THR A 183 5.05 27.05 -11.61
C THR A 183 4.39 28.01 -12.59
N GLY A 184 3.07 28.14 -12.55
CA GLY A 184 2.28 28.87 -13.54
C GLY A 184 2.27 28.23 -14.94
N LEU A 185 2.86 27.03 -15.08
CA LEU A 185 2.91 26.28 -16.32
C LEU A 185 1.86 25.18 -16.34
N ASP A 186 1.49 24.75 -17.53
CA ASP A 186 0.55 23.63 -17.70
C ASP A 186 1.15 22.35 -17.11
N ALA A 187 0.33 21.62 -16.36
CA ALA A 187 0.72 20.38 -15.69
C ALA A 187 -0.34 19.30 -15.93
N TYR A 188 0.10 18.17 -16.45
CA TYR A 188 -0.81 17.11 -16.89
C TYR A 188 -0.80 15.90 -15.97
N PRO A 189 -1.95 15.52 -15.38
CA PRO A 189 -2.04 14.30 -14.60
C PRO A 189 -2.08 13.09 -15.52
N ILE A 190 -1.16 12.15 -15.31
CA ILE A 190 -1.01 10.91 -16.06
C ILE A 190 -0.97 9.77 -15.04
N VAL A 191 -1.75 8.71 -15.26
CA VAL A 191 -1.60 7.46 -14.52
C VAL A 191 -1.00 6.41 -15.44
N ALA A 192 0.20 5.97 -15.13
CA ALA A 192 0.88 4.90 -15.83
C ALA A 192 0.59 3.57 -15.13
N ALA A 193 -0.42 2.85 -15.63
CA ALA A 193 -0.84 1.56 -15.07
C ALA A 193 -0.22 0.36 -15.81
N VAL A 194 0.35 -0.60 -15.07
CA VAL A 194 0.86 -1.87 -15.63
C VAL A 194 -0.28 -2.87 -15.90
N ARG A 195 -1.32 -2.84 -15.08
CA ARG A 195 -2.56 -3.59 -15.25
C ARG A 195 -3.75 -2.66 -14.98
N LEU A 196 -4.80 -2.77 -15.79
CA LEU A 196 -6.08 -2.14 -15.50
C LEU A 196 -6.84 -3.03 -14.51
N ASP A 197 -7.30 -2.49 -13.39
CA ASP A 197 -8.19 -3.23 -12.48
C ASP A 197 -9.50 -3.54 -13.19
N ASP A 198 -9.78 -4.84 -13.35
CA ASP A 198 -11.01 -5.36 -13.94
C ASP A 198 -12.26 -4.96 -13.11
N LYS A 199 -12.07 -4.50 -11.87
CA LYS A 199 -13.12 -4.01 -10.95
C LYS A 199 -13.38 -2.51 -11.00
N MET A 200 -12.70 -1.78 -11.90
CA MET A 200 -12.98 -0.36 -12.04
C MET A 200 -14.41 -0.16 -12.58
N GLU A 201 -15.29 0.32 -11.70
CA GLU A 201 -16.71 0.53 -12.04
C GLU A 201 -16.85 1.47 -13.24
N PRO A 202 -17.80 1.22 -14.16
CA PRO A 202 -18.03 2.04 -15.34
C PRO A 202 -18.26 3.53 -15.03
N GLU A 203 -18.87 3.82 -13.88
CA GLU A 203 -19.13 5.17 -13.39
C GLU A 203 -17.84 5.90 -13.01
N MET A 204 -16.87 5.19 -12.42
CA MET A 204 -15.54 5.75 -12.12
C MET A 204 -14.77 6.02 -13.41
N ARG A 205 -14.86 5.10 -14.38
CA ARG A 205 -14.30 5.32 -15.72
C ARG A 205 -14.95 6.50 -16.43
N SER A 206 -16.26 6.70 -16.29
CA SER A 206 -16.98 7.84 -16.87
C SER A 206 -16.60 9.16 -16.18
N ARG A 207 -16.57 9.19 -14.84
CA ARG A 207 -16.17 10.38 -14.07
C ARG A 207 -14.72 10.78 -14.36
N LEU A 208 -13.84 9.78 -14.54
CA LEU A 208 -12.48 9.96 -15.01
C LEU A 208 -12.41 10.68 -16.36
N TYR A 209 -13.21 10.23 -17.34
CA TYR A 209 -13.32 10.92 -18.63
C TYR A 209 -13.93 12.32 -18.48
N ASP A 210 -14.94 12.50 -17.63
CA ASP A 210 -15.62 13.79 -17.42
C ASP A 210 -14.71 14.82 -16.73
N ASP A 211 -13.94 14.42 -15.71
CA ASP A 211 -13.05 15.31 -14.97
C ASP A 211 -11.83 15.67 -15.81
N VAL A 212 -11.33 14.73 -16.63
CA VAL A 212 -10.35 15.04 -17.68
C VAL A 212 -10.92 15.98 -18.73
N GLN A 213 -12.15 15.74 -19.21
CA GLN A 213 -12.79 16.64 -20.18
C GLN A 213 -13.05 18.03 -19.59
N LYS A 214 -13.40 18.17 -18.31
CA LYS A 214 -13.57 19.47 -17.65
C LYS A 214 -12.23 20.21 -17.54
N PHE A 215 -11.15 19.51 -17.20
CA PHE A 215 -9.81 20.09 -17.14
C PHE A 215 -9.32 20.51 -18.54
N VAL A 216 -9.54 19.67 -19.55
CA VAL A 216 -9.26 19.96 -20.97
C VAL A 216 -10.09 21.14 -21.50
N ALA A 217 -11.39 21.18 -21.18
CA ALA A 217 -12.31 22.22 -21.64
C ALA A 217 -12.07 23.59 -20.98
N ALA A 218 -11.34 23.65 -19.87
CA ALA A 218 -10.86 24.90 -19.26
C ALA A 218 -9.71 25.57 -20.03
N ASN A 219 -9.25 24.95 -21.13
CA ASN A 219 -8.09 25.36 -21.94
C ASN A 219 -6.72 25.06 -21.28
N ASP A 220 -6.69 24.20 -20.24
CA ASP A 220 -5.50 23.61 -19.60
C ASP A 220 -5.08 22.31 -20.32
N ALA A 221 -4.91 22.40 -21.63
CA ALA A 221 -5.09 21.31 -22.60
C ALA A 221 -4.35 20.00 -22.33
N ASP A 222 -5.10 18.92 -22.06
CA ASP A 222 -4.79 17.49 -22.30
C ASP A 222 -4.28 16.67 -21.08
N ALA A 223 -5.22 16.08 -20.33
CA ALA A 223 -4.89 14.91 -19.51
C ALA A 223 -4.96 13.66 -20.42
N ALA A 224 -3.81 13.09 -20.77
CA ALA A 224 -3.76 11.80 -21.45
C ALA A 224 -3.61 10.68 -20.43
N PHE A 225 -4.57 9.79 -20.38
CA PHE A 225 -4.35 8.48 -19.78
C PHE A 225 -3.40 7.69 -20.65
N TRP A 226 -2.17 7.52 -20.19
CA TRP A 226 -1.17 6.71 -20.88
C TRP A 226 -1.13 5.31 -20.30
N PHE A 227 -1.97 4.43 -20.84
CA PHE A 227 -1.93 3.03 -20.51
C PHE A 227 -0.87 2.34 -21.37
N ARG A 228 0.29 2.04 -20.78
CA ARG A 228 1.24 1.12 -21.42
C ARG A 228 0.76 -0.31 -21.18
N LEU A 229 -0.12 -0.79 -22.06
CA LEU A 229 -0.41 -2.22 -22.18
C LEU A 229 0.82 -2.92 -22.75
N GLY A 230 1.73 -3.33 -21.86
CA GLY A 230 2.84 -4.21 -22.20
C GLY A 230 2.28 -5.54 -22.70
N SER A 231 2.49 -5.80 -23.99
CA SER A 231 2.00 -6.96 -24.73
C SER A 231 2.39 -8.30 -24.07
N ALA A 232 1.38 -9.03 -23.59
CA ALA A 232 1.33 -10.49 -23.43
C ALA A 232 2.24 -11.22 -22.41
N ASP A 233 3.38 -10.70 -21.93
CA ASP A 233 4.34 -11.49 -21.13
C ASP A 233 4.71 -10.99 -19.71
N LEU A 234 4.08 -9.93 -19.19
CA LEU A 234 4.30 -9.45 -17.81
C LEU A 234 3.25 -10.00 -16.84
N ARG A 235 3.12 -11.32 -16.68
CA ARG A 235 2.11 -11.86 -15.74
C ARG A 235 2.57 -11.68 -14.29
N PRO A 236 1.75 -11.15 -13.34
CA PRO A 236 1.79 -11.71 -11.99
C PRO A 236 1.14 -13.10 -12.04
N ALA A 237 1.87 -14.14 -11.69
CA ALA A 237 1.28 -15.45 -11.39
C ALA A 237 0.73 -15.44 -9.94
N GLU A 238 -0.35 -16.20 -9.71
CA GLU A 238 -1.27 -16.12 -8.56
C GLU A 238 -0.62 -16.19 -7.16
N PRO A 239 -1.16 -15.48 -6.15
CA PRO A 239 -0.93 -15.88 -4.77
C PRO A 239 -1.69 -17.20 -4.51
N ARG A 240 -1.00 -18.21 -3.96
CA ARG A 240 -1.64 -19.35 -3.30
C ARG A 240 -1.92 -19.01 -1.84
#